data_AF-A0A2G2PX14-F1
#
_entry.id   AF-A0A2G2PX14-F1
#
_cell.length_a   1.000
_cell.length_b   1.000
_cell.length_c   1.000
_cell.angle_alpha   90.00
_cell.angle_beta   90.00
_cell.angle_gamma   90.00
#
_symmetry.space_group_name_H-M   'P 1'
#
loop_
_entity.id
_entity.type
_entity.pdbx_description
1 polymer ?
#
loop_
_entity_poly.entity_id
_entity_poly.type
_entity_poly.pdbx_seq_one_letter_code
_entity_poly.pdbx_strand_id
1 'polypeptide(L)'
;MLKSLLNTIFILIFFIGTAQPNTEIYLMDIAVSETEFTISNFRNNSNNEGYDSQPSFADNNTLLYARTHQGQTDIARYIISENNYYWINHSTSGGEYSPQIFPKSKNVTAVRLDTSGLQRLYLYDFKTMKPTLLINDLQVAYYSFYDKKTILSSVLSKGNLDLVISNLSEKTNDTLVENVGRSIHKVPYTKGEMSYTSVNEDGNMDVFQLDMKSLESFFVAELPVGIQDHIWLDESKLLIGSRDKLFMLDLFGNGDWKLVADLSEYKIKEITRLAISPDGKKLAIVGETEKENFNK
;
A
#
# COMPACT_ATOMS: atom_id res chain seq x y z
N MET A 1 -21.92 -37.47 34.56
CA MET A 1 -22.12 -37.38 33.09
C MET A 1 -21.34 -36.21 32.56
N LEU A 2 -20.71 -36.43 31.41
CA LEU A 2 -19.54 -35.76 30.82
C LEU A 2 -19.52 -34.21 30.89
N LYS A 3 -18.41 -33.67 31.41
CA LYS A 3 -17.95 -32.30 31.11
C LYS A 3 -17.42 -32.32 29.67
N SER A 4 -18.02 -31.53 28.78
CA SER A 4 -17.48 -31.28 27.45
C SER A 4 -16.31 -30.31 27.59
N LEU A 5 -15.08 -30.81 27.44
CA LEU A 5 -13.92 -29.99 27.10
C LEU A 5 -14.03 -29.67 25.61
N LEU A 6 -14.38 -28.44 25.28
CA LEU A 6 -14.16 -27.90 23.95
C LEU A 6 -12.66 -27.63 23.82
N ASN A 7 -11.92 -28.58 23.24
CA ASN A 7 -10.56 -28.33 22.78
C ASN A 7 -10.65 -27.41 21.56
N THR A 8 -10.41 -26.11 21.77
CA THR A 8 -10.16 -25.17 20.68
C THR A 8 -8.84 -25.56 20.02
N ILE A 9 -8.93 -26.23 18.87
CA ILE A 9 -7.78 -26.51 18.01
C ILE A 9 -7.28 -25.17 17.49
N PHE A 10 -6.13 -24.76 18.01
CA PHE A 10 -5.38 -23.59 17.56
C PHE A 10 -4.77 -23.93 16.19
N ILE A 11 -5.40 -23.48 15.10
CA ILE A 11 -4.79 -23.55 13.78
C ILE A 11 -3.73 -22.47 13.73
N LEU A 12 -2.51 -22.83 14.17
CA LEU A 12 -1.29 -22.14 13.77
C LEU A 12 -1.16 -22.34 12.27
N ILE A 13 -1.57 -21.34 11.48
CA ILE A 13 -1.20 -21.23 10.08
C ILE A 13 0.31 -20.96 10.07
N PHE A 14 1.10 -22.04 10.10
CA PHE A 14 2.44 -22.01 9.57
C PHE A 14 2.31 -21.70 8.09
N PHE A 15 2.60 -20.45 7.70
CA PHE A 15 2.95 -20.16 6.32
C PHE A 15 4.21 -20.94 5.99
N ILE A 16 4.03 -22.17 5.51
CA ILE A 16 5.06 -22.91 4.78
C ILE A 16 5.41 -22.00 3.59
N GLY A 17 6.68 -21.59 3.52
CA GLY A 17 7.18 -20.56 2.62
C GLY A 17 6.70 -20.72 1.19
N THR A 18 5.66 -19.99 0.82
CA THR A 18 5.52 -19.52 -0.55
C THR A 18 6.68 -18.56 -0.76
N ALA A 19 7.56 -18.85 -1.70
CA ALA A 19 8.51 -17.86 -2.18
C ALA A 19 7.71 -16.57 -2.47
N GLN A 20 8.19 -15.44 -1.95
CA GLN A 20 7.56 -14.14 -2.14
C GLN A 20 7.28 -13.97 -3.65
N PRO A 21 6.08 -13.49 -4.05
CA PRO A 21 5.74 -13.39 -5.45
C PRO A 21 6.79 -12.54 -6.16
N ASN A 22 7.15 -12.95 -7.39
CA ASN A 22 8.03 -12.15 -8.23
C ASN A 22 7.19 -11.02 -8.82
N THR A 23 7.40 -9.80 -8.33
CA THR A 23 6.60 -8.63 -8.71
C THR A 23 7.50 -7.50 -9.17
N GLU A 24 7.00 -6.74 -10.13
CA GLU A 24 7.69 -5.60 -10.72
C GLU A 24 6.84 -4.34 -10.53
N ILE A 25 7.52 -3.20 -10.38
CA ILE A 25 6.95 -1.86 -10.51
C ILE A 25 6.94 -1.48 -11.98
N TYR A 26 5.76 -1.19 -12.52
CA TYR A 26 5.61 -0.56 -13.82
C TYR A 26 5.23 0.90 -13.63
N LEU A 27 5.85 1.79 -14.41
CA LEU A 27 5.59 3.23 -14.38
C LEU A 27 5.03 3.68 -15.72
N MET A 28 4.05 4.56 -15.69
CA MET A 28 3.45 5.17 -16.89
C MET A 28 3.02 6.60 -16.61
N ASP A 29 2.89 7.38 -17.68
CA ASP A 29 2.22 8.67 -17.64
C ASP A 29 0.73 8.47 -17.89
N ILE A 30 -0.10 9.19 -17.14
CA ILE A 30 -1.55 9.18 -17.28
C ILE A 30 -2.09 10.59 -17.51
N ALA A 31 -3.17 10.70 -18.26
CA ALA A 31 -4.02 11.89 -18.26
C ALA A 31 -5.48 11.48 -18.10
N VAL A 32 -6.14 12.09 -17.12
CA VAL A 32 -7.52 11.79 -16.73
C VAL A 32 -8.37 13.04 -16.96
N SER A 33 -9.49 12.88 -17.66
CA SER A 33 -10.53 13.88 -17.84
C SER A 33 -11.89 13.28 -17.50
N GLU A 34 -12.97 14.05 -17.63
CA GLU A 34 -14.33 13.54 -17.42
C GLU A 34 -14.71 12.39 -18.36
N THR A 35 -14.09 12.32 -19.55
CA THR A 35 -14.49 11.37 -20.61
C THR A 35 -13.36 10.44 -21.06
N GLU A 36 -12.12 10.72 -20.67
CA GLU A 36 -10.95 10.04 -21.22
C GLU A 36 -9.94 9.71 -20.13
N PHE A 37 -9.39 8.50 -20.21
CA PHE A 37 -8.25 8.04 -19.45
C PHE A 37 -7.21 7.56 -20.45
N THR A 38 -6.07 8.25 -20.54
CA THR A 38 -5.00 7.89 -21.46
C THR A 38 -3.76 7.44 -20.71
N ILE A 39 -3.04 6.49 -21.31
CA ILE A 39 -1.77 5.98 -20.82
C ILE A 39 -0.72 6.21 -21.89
N SER A 40 0.48 6.61 -21.47
CA SER A 40 1.65 6.68 -22.33
C SER A 40 2.93 6.36 -21.55
N ASN A 41 4.05 6.17 -22.26
CA ASN A 41 5.37 5.94 -21.67
C ASN A 41 5.42 4.78 -20.65
N PHE A 42 4.60 3.73 -20.87
CA PHE A 42 4.61 2.53 -20.04
C PHE A 42 5.99 1.87 -20.07
N ARG A 43 6.53 1.53 -18.89
CA ARG A 43 7.81 0.83 -18.75
C ARG A 43 7.87 -0.01 -17.49
N ASN A 44 8.55 -1.17 -17.55
CA ASN A 44 9.02 -1.85 -16.35
C ASN A 44 10.12 -0.99 -15.71
N ASN A 45 9.88 -0.54 -14.48
CA ASN A 45 10.73 0.39 -13.76
C ASN A 45 11.75 -0.31 -12.87
N SER A 46 11.40 -1.47 -12.32
CA SER A 46 12.23 -2.20 -11.37
C SER A 46 13.21 -3.14 -12.06
N ASN A 47 12.74 -3.92 -13.04
CA ASN A 47 13.50 -4.98 -13.73
C ASN A 47 14.38 -5.78 -12.74
N ASN A 48 13.74 -6.37 -11.74
CA ASN A 48 14.38 -7.00 -10.59
C ASN A 48 13.83 -8.38 -10.33
N GLU A 49 14.69 -9.35 -10.03
CA GLU A 49 14.22 -10.62 -9.52
C GLU A 49 13.82 -10.48 -8.05
N GLY A 50 12.61 -10.93 -7.71
CA GLY A 50 12.12 -10.99 -6.35
C GLY A 50 10.94 -10.06 -6.15
N TYR A 51 10.88 -9.42 -4.99
CA TYR A 51 9.73 -8.64 -4.59
C TYR A 51 10.01 -7.15 -4.72
N ASP A 52 9.43 -6.55 -5.75
CA ASP A 52 9.34 -5.11 -5.90
C ASP A 52 7.87 -4.68 -5.79
N SER A 53 7.54 -3.91 -4.75
CA SER A 53 6.15 -3.63 -4.40
C SER A 53 5.96 -2.39 -3.52
N GLN A 54 4.71 -2.15 -3.14
CA GLN A 54 4.27 -1.07 -2.25
C GLN A 54 4.81 0.30 -2.65
N PRO A 55 4.60 0.72 -3.92
CA PRO A 55 5.09 2.00 -4.40
C PRO A 55 4.41 3.16 -3.66
N SER A 56 5.14 4.25 -3.45
CA SER A 56 4.60 5.54 -3.04
C SER A 56 5.42 6.68 -3.64
N PHE A 57 4.77 7.73 -4.11
CA PHE A 57 5.49 8.90 -4.61
C PHE A 57 5.86 9.83 -3.46
N ALA A 58 7.16 10.13 -3.32
CA ALA A 58 7.64 11.16 -2.41
C ALA A 58 7.42 12.58 -2.98
N ASP A 59 7.49 12.69 -4.31
CA ASP A 59 7.20 13.87 -5.12
C ASP A 59 6.93 13.43 -6.58
N ASN A 60 6.78 14.37 -7.52
CA ASN A 60 6.48 14.06 -8.93
C ASN A 60 7.63 13.38 -9.70
N ASN A 61 8.83 13.33 -9.12
CA ASN A 61 10.04 12.77 -9.73
C ASN A 61 10.64 11.61 -8.93
N THR A 62 10.19 11.38 -7.70
CA THR A 62 10.77 10.41 -6.78
C THR A 62 9.74 9.36 -6.38
N LEU A 63 9.99 8.12 -6.78
CA LEU A 63 9.21 6.96 -6.39
C LEU A 63 9.96 6.17 -5.31
N LEU A 64 9.28 5.87 -4.20
CA LEU A 64 9.74 4.95 -3.17
C LEU A 64 9.07 3.60 -3.37
N TYR A 65 9.77 2.50 -3.17
CA TYR A 65 9.17 1.16 -3.15
C TYR A 65 10.05 0.17 -2.39
N ALA A 66 9.42 -0.89 -1.88
CA ALA A 66 10.12 -2.03 -1.33
C ALA A 66 10.73 -2.82 -2.49
N ARG A 67 12.00 -3.17 -2.42
CA ARG A 67 12.77 -3.80 -3.49
C ARG A 67 13.63 -4.93 -2.96
N THR A 68 13.69 -6.05 -3.67
CA THR A 68 14.63 -7.12 -3.32
C THR A 68 16.07 -6.67 -3.58
N HIS A 69 16.93 -6.82 -2.56
CA HIS A 69 18.34 -6.48 -2.56
C HIS A 69 19.10 -7.54 -1.77
N GLN A 70 19.99 -8.28 -2.44
CA GLN A 70 20.85 -9.30 -1.81
C GLN A 70 20.11 -10.34 -0.95
N GLY A 71 18.91 -10.77 -1.38
CA GLY A 71 18.11 -11.79 -0.70
C GLY A 71 17.22 -11.29 0.43
N GLN A 72 17.17 -9.97 0.67
CA GLN A 72 16.24 -9.32 1.58
C GLN A 72 15.44 -8.22 0.87
N THR A 73 14.45 -7.64 1.55
CA THR A 73 13.70 -6.49 1.02
C THR A 73 14.21 -5.21 1.69
N ASP A 74 14.71 -4.26 0.89
CA ASP A 74 15.15 -2.94 1.32
C ASP A 74 14.30 -1.85 0.64
N ILE A 75 14.42 -0.59 1.07
CA ILE A 75 13.68 0.53 0.47
C ILE A 75 14.51 1.22 -0.61
N ALA A 76 14.03 1.14 -1.85
CA ALA A 76 14.57 1.87 -2.98
C ALA A 76 13.90 3.25 -3.10
N ARG A 77 14.72 4.28 -3.34
CA ARG A 77 14.32 5.61 -3.81
C ARG A 77 14.76 5.78 -5.24
N TYR A 78 13.80 5.67 -6.16
CA TYR A 78 14.01 5.80 -7.59
C TYR A 78 13.71 7.22 -8.07
N ILE A 79 14.66 7.79 -8.82
CA ILE A 79 14.57 9.12 -9.41
C ILE A 79 14.25 8.98 -10.89
N ILE A 80 13.03 9.36 -11.26
CA ILE A 80 12.42 9.11 -12.56
C ILE A 80 13.21 9.77 -13.69
N SER A 81 13.63 11.02 -13.49
CA SER A 81 14.44 11.79 -14.45
C SER A 81 15.84 11.22 -14.67
N GLU A 82 16.40 10.54 -13.67
CA GLU A 82 17.76 9.98 -13.72
C GLU A 82 17.76 8.51 -14.15
N ASN A 83 16.59 7.87 -14.17
CA ASN A 83 16.43 6.44 -14.35
C ASN A 83 17.36 5.63 -13.42
N ASN A 84 17.45 6.04 -12.16
CA ASN A 84 18.37 5.45 -11.19
C ASN A 84 17.72 5.34 -9.81
N TYR A 85 18.18 4.38 -9.00
CA TYR A 85 17.71 4.20 -7.63
C TYR A 85 18.85 4.33 -6.61
N TYR A 86 18.44 4.67 -5.39
CA TYR A 86 19.30 4.84 -4.23
C TYR A 86 18.66 4.15 -3.04
N TRP A 87 19.47 3.60 -2.14
CA TRP A 87 18.95 2.95 -0.93
C TRP A 87 18.65 3.98 0.16
N ILE A 88 17.51 3.81 0.84
CA ILE A 88 17.09 4.64 1.97
C ILE A 88 17.64 4.12 3.30
N ASN A 89 17.80 2.81 3.41
CA ASN A 89 18.28 2.13 4.59
C ASN A 89 19.53 1.32 4.26
N HIS A 90 20.38 1.14 5.27
CA HIS A 90 21.31 0.01 5.25
C HIS A 90 20.51 -1.29 5.34
N SER A 91 21.01 -2.36 4.72
CA SER A 91 20.41 -3.67 4.83
C SER A 91 20.24 -4.08 6.30
N THR A 92 19.01 -4.43 6.67
CA THR A 92 18.63 -4.86 8.02
C THR A 92 18.41 -6.37 8.05
N SER A 93 18.62 -7.00 9.21
CA SER A 93 18.22 -8.40 9.39
C SER A 93 16.68 -8.47 9.42
N GLY A 94 16.08 -8.96 8.33
CA GLY A 94 14.64 -8.91 8.10
C GLY A 94 14.32 -8.25 6.76
N GLY A 95 13.22 -7.50 6.69
CA GLY A 95 12.85 -6.74 5.50
C GLY A 95 12.14 -5.42 5.82
N GLU A 96 12.20 -4.50 4.89
CA GLU A 96 11.54 -3.19 4.95
C GLU A 96 10.44 -3.09 3.88
N TYR A 97 9.31 -2.52 4.25
CA TYR A 97 8.07 -2.53 3.47
C TYR A 97 7.30 -1.22 3.60
N SER A 98 6.32 -1.01 2.70
CA SER A 98 5.37 0.11 2.75
C SER A 98 6.06 1.49 2.94
N PRO A 99 7.06 1.85 2.12
CA PRO A 99 7.76 3.10 2.32
C PRO A 99 6.85 4.31 2.03
N GLN A 100 7.01 5.40 2.78
CA GLN A 100 6.37 6.69 2.51
C GLN A 100 7.31 7.85 2.87
N ILE A 101 7.09 9.02 2.28
CA ILE A 101 7.78 10.23 2.71
C ILE A 101 7.18 10.75 4.02
N PHE A 102 8.01 11.11 4.99
CA PHE A 102 7.54 11.78 6.19
C PHE A 102 7.05 13.21 5.83
N PRO A 103 5.84 13.63 6.23
CA PRO A 103 5.25 14.88 5.77
C PRO A 103 6.15 16.12 5.96
N LYS A 104 6.30 16.92 4.89
CA LYS A 104 7.17 18.11 4.82
C LYS A 104 8.59 17.87 5.37
N SER A 105 9.18 16.73 5.00
CA SER A 105 10.55 16.33 5.29
C SER A 105 11.15 15.62 4.07
N LYS A 106 12.45 15.34 4.11
CA LYS A 106 13.13 14.43 3.17
C LYS A 106 13.27 13.01 3.72
N ASN A 107 12.98 12.82 5.01
CA ASN A 107 13.09 11.53 5.68
C ASN A 107 12.01 10.59 5.18
N VAL A 108 12.33 9.31 5.11
CA VAL A 108 11.43 8.25 4.63
C VAL A 108 11.05 7.39 5.81
N THR A 109 9.81 6.94 5.85
CA THR A 109 9.35 5.93 6.79
C THR A 109 9.14 4.60 6.09
N ALA A 110 9.30 3.50 6.83
CA ALA A 110 8.99 2.16 6.35
C ALA A 110 8.66 1.24 7.52
N VAL A 111 7.87 0.21 7.24
CA VAL A 111 7.61 -0.90 8.17
C VAL A 111 8.77 -1.87 8.07
N ARG A 112 9.44 -2.12 9.20
CA ARG A 112 10.43 -3.19 9.32
C ARG A 112 9.76 -4.43 9.89
N LEU A 113 9.93 -5.55 9.20
CA LEU A 113 9.64 -6.88 9.68
C LEU A 113 10.97 -7.52 10.11
N ASP A 114 11.12 -7.81 11.40
CA ASP A 114 12.30 -8.51 11.88
C ASP A 114 12.20 -10.02 11.70
N THR A 115 13.29 -10.73 12.00
CA THR A 115 13.38 -12.19 11.85
C THR A 115 12.52 -12.97 12.86
N SER A 116 11.96 -12.32 13.89
CA SER A 116 11.00 -12.92 14.81
C SER A 116 9.55 -12.80 14.32
N GLY A 117 9.32 -12.04 13.24
CA GLY A 117 8.00 -11.72 12.71
C GLY A 117 7.41 -10.43 13.28
N LEU A 118 8.13 -9.70 14.14
CA LEU A 118 7.65 -8.46 14.73
C LEU A 118 7.75 -7.32 13.71
N GLN A 119 6.66 -6.59 13.55
CA GLN A 119 6.57 -5.44 12.66
C GLN A 119 6.62 -4.14 13.44
N ARG A 120 7.38 -3.15 12.94
CA ARG A 120 7.52 -1.83 13.56
C ARG A 120 7.67 -0.74 12.50
N LEU A 121 7.09 0.42 12.76
CA LEU A 121 7.21 1.59 11.88
C LEU A 121 8.45 2.42 12.26
N TYR A 122 9.38 2.57 11.31
CA TYR A 122 10.61 3.35 11.48
C TYR A 122 10.63 4.59 10.60
N LEU A 123 11.30 5.64 11.09
CA LEU A 123 11.74 6.81 10.34
C LEU A 123 13.23 6.72 10.04
N TYR A 124 13.61 6.84 8.78
CA TYR A 124 14.97 6.87 8.30
C TYR A 124 15.38 8.31 7.98
N ASP A 125 16.45 8.76 8.64
CA ASP A 125 17.06 10.04 8.31
C ASP A 125 17.65 10.01 6.90
N PHE A 126 17.28 10.98 6.06
CA PHE A 126 17.67 10.99 4.65
C PHE A 126 19.18 11.04 4.40
N LYS A 127 19.94 11.67 5.31
CA LYS A 127 21.39 11.87 5.13
C LYS A 127 22.20 10.73 5.72
N THR A 128 21.80 10.25 6.89
CA THR A 128 22.56 9.30 7.70
C THR A 128 22.02 7.88 7.64
N MET A 129 20.85 7.67 7.04
CA MET A 129 20.12 6.39 6.98
C MET A 129 19.79 5.78 8.35
N LYS A 130 19.97 6.55 9.44
CA LYS A 130 19.75 6.06 10.79
C LYS A 130 18.25 5.89 11.06
N PRO A 131 17.81 4.70 11.52
CA PRO A 131 16.42 4.46 11.86
C PRO A 131 16.08 5.01 13.25
N THR A 132 14.86 5.52 13.39
CA THR A 132 14.23 5.88 14.67
C THR A 132 12.86 5.23 14.73
N LEU A 133 12.54 4.52 15.81
CA LEU A 133 11.21 3.94 16.00
C LEU A 133 10.18 5.07 16.11
N LEU A 134 9.14 5.02 15.27
CA LEU A 134 8.17 6.11 15.17
C LEU A 134 6.97 5.92 16.09
N ILE A 135 6.49 4.68 16.24
CA ILE A 135 5.38 4.33 17.14
C ILE A 135 5.80 3.17 18.05
N ASN A 136 5.67 3.38 19.36
CA ASN A 136 5.91 2.35 20.36
C ASN A 136 4.71 1.39 20.46
N ASP A 137 4.99 0.16 20.88
CA ASP A 137 4.04 -0.92 21.19
C ASP A 137 2.96 -1.32 20.16
N LEU A 138 3.06 -0.86 18.89
CA LEU A 138 2.20 -1.32 17.80
C LEU A 138 2.95 -2.16 16.76
N GLN A 139 2.26 -3.20 16.25
CA GLN A 139 2.67 -3.98 15.09
C GLN A 139 2.04 -3.41 13.81
N VAL A 140 2.54 -2.25 13.38
CA VAL A 140 2.05 -1.55 12.19
C VAL A 140 2.41 -2.36 10.93
N ALA A 141 1.41 -2.72 10.13
CA ALA A 141 1.59 -3.42 8.85
C ALA A 141 1.48 -2.47 7.65
N TYR A 142 0.51 -1.56 7.71
CA TYR A 142 0.26 -0.54 6.68
C TYR A 142 -0.11 0.77 7.37
N TYR A 143 0.17 1.90 6.72
CA TYR A 143 -0.09 3.20 7.30
C TYR A 143 -0.20 4.28 6.23
N SER A 144 -0.78 5.41 6.60
CA SER A 144 -0.76 6.64 5.82
C SER A 144 -0.74 7.84 6.75
N PHE A 145 -0.04 8.90 6.36
CA PHE A 145 0.01 10.13 7.13
C PHE A 145 -1.21 11.00 6.85
N TYR A 146 -1.92 11.39 7.91
CA TYR A 146 -2.84 12.53 7.83
C TYR A 146 -2.05 13.84 7.80
N ASP A 147 -1.13 13.99 8.75
CA ASP A 147 -0.20 15.12 8.88
C ASP A 147 1.12 14.72 9.59
N LYS A 148 1.93 15.70 10.01
CA LYS A 148 3.22 15.47 10.69
C LYS A 148 3.10 14.80 12.06
N LYS A 149 1.92 14.80 12.67
CA LYS A 149 1.67 14.33 14.03
C LYS A 149 0.74 13.13 14.05
N THR A 150 -0.07 12.94 13.03
CA THR A 150 -1.16 11.97 13.03
C THR A 150 -0.97 10.95 11.93
N ILE A 151 -0.96 9.68 12.30
CA ILE A 151 -0.87 8.54 11.39
C ILE A 151 -2.13 7.69 11.56
N LEU A 152 -2.69 7.24 10.45
CA LEU A 152 -3.70 6.18 10.42
C LEU A 152 -3.03 4.89 9.96
N SER A 153 -3.18 3.80 10.71
CA SER A 153 -2.47 2.54 10.48
C SER A 153 -3.39 1.33 10.52
N SER A 154 -3.12 0.33 9.69
CA SER A 154 -3.59 -1.04 9.87
C SER A 154 -2.58 -1.77 10.75
N VAL A 155 -3.01 -2.18 11.94
CA VAL A 155 -2.16 -2.77 12.98
C VAL A 155 -2.54 -4.23 13.19
N LEU A 156 -1.56 -5.12 13.25
CA LEU A 156 -1.79 -6.53 13.54
C LEU A 156 -2.32 -6.72 14.98
N SER A 157 -3.48 -7.34 15.09
CA SER A 157 -4.20 -7.56 16.35
C SER A 157 -4.97 -8.88 16.26
N LYS A 158 -4.62 -9.85 17.11
CA LYS A 158 -5.29 -11.16 17.23
C LYS A 158 -5.49 -11.91 15.89
N GLY A 159 -4.58 -11.73 14.92
CA GLY A 159 -4.65 -12.37 13.60
C GLY A 159 -5.39 -11.56 12.52
N ASN A 160 -5.97 -10.42 12.88
CA ASN A 160 -6.58 -9.47 11.96
C ASN A 160 -5.77 -8.17 11.89
N LEU A 161 -6.21 -7.24 11.05
CA LEU A 161 -5.76 -5.86 11.04
C LEU A 161 -6.84 -4.98 11.65
N ASP A 162 -6.46 -4.10 12.56
CA ASP A 162 -7.34 -3.07 13.13
C ASP A 162 -6.86 -1.68 12.71
N LEU A 163 -7.80 -0.77 12.48
CA LEU A 163 -7.53 0.63 12.15
C LEU A 163 -7.22 1.39 13.43
N VAL A 164 -6.00 1.90 13.52
CA VAL A 164 -5.50 2.64 14.68
C VAL A 164 -5.08 4.04 14.24
N ILE A 165 -5.56 5.06 14.96
CA ILE A 165 -5.03 6.41 14.88
C ILE A 165 -3.94 6.61 15.93
N SER A 166 -2.80 7.14 15.51
CA SER A 166 -1.65 7.43 16.38
C SER A 166 -1.30 8.91 16.35
N ASN A 167 -1.13 9.52 17.53
CA ASN A 167 -0.56 10.85 17.68
C ASN A 167 0.92 10.74 18.10
N LEU A 168 1.83 11.07 17.19
CA LEU A 168 3.27 10.99 17.39
C LEU A 168 3.80 11.96 18.46
N SER A 169 3.13 13.10 18.66
CA SER A 169 3.56 14.09 19.65
C SER A 169 3.16 13.67 21.06
N GLU A 170 1.94 13.15 21.21
CA GLU A 170 1.37 12.72 22.48
C GLU A 170 1.71 11.27 22.81
N LYS A 171 2.19 10.50 21.83
CA LYS A 171 2.48 9.06 21.91
C LYS A 171 1.27 8.23 22.33
N THR A 172 0.10 8.62 21.83
CA THR A 172 -1.18 7.92 22.06
C THR A 172 -1.58 7.15 20.81
N ASN A 173 -2.31 6.06 21.03
CA ASN A 173 -2.83 5.18 20.00
C ASN A 173 -4.26 4.80 20.38
N ASP A 174 -5.21 5.02 19.49
CA ASP A 174 -6.61 4.65 19.68
C ASP A 174 -7.08 3.75 18.53
N THR A 175 -7.70 2.63 18.85
CA THR A 175 -8.31 1.74 17.84
C THR A 175 -9.68 2.28 17.47
N LEU A 176 -9.90 2.52 16.18
CA LEU A 176 -11.14 3.10 15.64
C LEU A 176 -12.08 2.01 15.11
N VAL A 177 -11.54 1.05 14.36
CA VAL A 177 -12.32 0.03 13.65
C VAL A 177 -11.54 -1.29 13.68
N GLU A 178 -12.20 -2.39 14.01
CA GLU A 178 -11.60 -3.73 13.94
C GLU A 178 -11.81 -4.33 12.55
N ASN A 179 -10.95 -5.29 12.17
CA ASN A 179 -11.10 -6.07 10.92
C ASN A 179 -11.08 -5.24 9.62
N VAL A 180 -10.05 -4.42 9.48
CA VAL A 180 -9.80 -3.58 8.30
C VAL A 180 -8.87 -4.23 7.28
N GLY A 181 -8.86 -3.67 6.07
CA GLY A 181 -7.92 -4.02 5.02
C GLY A 181 -6.58 -3.29 5.12
N ARG A 182 -5.79 -3.40 4.05
CA ARG A 182 -4.45 -2.79 3.94
C ARG A 182 -4.42 -1.46 3.21
N SER A 183 -5.51 -1.09 2.54
CA SER A 183 -5.61 0.13 1.73
C SER A 183 -6.01 1.29 2.63
N ILE A 184 -5.07 2.19 2.92
CA ILE A 184 -5.28 3.43 3.69
C ILE A 184 -4.70 4.60 2.90
N HIS A 185 -5.50 5.63 2.65
CA HIS A 185 -5.10 6.76 1.81
C HIS A 185 -5.61 8.07 2.35
N LYS A 186 -4.86 9.14 2.08
CA LYS A 186 -5.40 10.50 2.13
C LYS A 186 -6.30 10.73 0.92
N VAL A 187 -7.48 11.34 1.12
CA VAL A 187 -8.35 11.71 0.00
C VAL A 187 -7.84 13.03 -0.60
N PRO A 188 -7.45 13.09 -1.88
CA PRO A 188 -6.92 14.29 -2.52
C PRO A 188 -7.89 15.47 -2.45
N TYR A 189 -7.36 16.70 -2.48
CA TYR A 189 -8.13 17.95 -2.53
C TYR A 189 -9.13 18.21 -1.38
N THR A 190 -9.15 17.35 -0.37
CA THR A 190 -9.95 17.50 0.84
C THR A 190 -9.13 18.10 2.00
N LYS A 191 -9.80 18.59 3.06
CA LYS A 191 -9.15 19.35 4.15
C LYS A 191 -8.91 18.55 5.43
N GLY A 192 -9.47 17.36 5.52
CA GLY A 192 -9.60 16.60 6.77
C GLY A 192 -9.91 15.13 6.57
N GLU A 193 -9.88 14.61 5.35
CA GLU A 193 -10.44 13.29 5.05
C GLU A 193 -9.36 12.27 4.68
N MET A 194 -9.44 11.12 5.34
CA MET A 194 -8.69 9.92 5.01
C MET A 194 -9.67 8.87 4.49
N SER A 195 -9.15 7.77 3.99
CA SER A 195 -9.95 6.60 3.61
C SER A 195 -9.24 5.34 4.04
N TYR A 196 -10.03 4.30 4.28
CA TYR A 196 -9.55 2.97 4.59
C TYR A 196 -10.47 1.92 3.98
N THR A 197 -10.01 0.68 3.95
CA THR A 197 -10.83 -0.48 3.57
C THR A 197 -11.24 -1.24 4.82
N SER A 198 -12.48 -1.74 4.88
CA SER A 198 -12.98 -2.62 5.94
C SER A 198 -13.45 -3.94 5.35
N VAL A 199 -13.23 -5.05 6.04
CA VAL A 199 -13.74 -6.35 5.58
C VAL A 199 -15.24 -6.42 5.90
N ASN A 200 -16.07 -6.66 4.89
CA ASN A 200 -17.52 -6.79 5.04
C ASN A 200 -17.94 -8.24 5.37
N GLU A 201 -19.24 -8.47 5.56
CA GLU A 201 -19.77 -9.79 5.96
C GLU A 201 -19.50 -10.90 4.93
N ASP A 202 -19.40 -10.53 3.65
CA ASP A 202 -19.10 -11.44 2.54
C ASP A 202 -17.58 -11.66 2.35
N GLY A 203 -16.74 -10.98 3.14
CA GLY A 203 -15.29 -11.04 3.07
C GLY A 203 -14.66 -10.16 1.98
N ASN A 204 -15.46 -9.32 1.32
CA ASN A 204 -14.97 -8.30 0.39
C ASN A 204 -14.53 -7.05 1.15
N MET A 205 -13.91 -6.11 0.43
CA MET A 205 -13.43 -4.86 1.01
C MET A 205 -14.39 -3.71 0.70
N ASP A 206 -14.92 -3.09 1.74
CA ASP A 206 -15.66 -1.83 1.64
C ASP A 206 -14.71 -0.65 1.84
N VAL A 207 -14.80 0.35 0.97
CA VAL A 207 -14.08 1.62 1.11
C VAL A 207 -14.90 2.56 1.97
N PHE A 208 -14.26 3.11 3.01
CA PHE A 208 -14.82 4.15 3.86
C PHE A 208 -13.97 5.41 3.77
N GLN A 209 -14.64 6.57 3.81
CA GLN A 209 -14.03 7.86 4.07
C GLN A 209 -14.15 8.18 5.56
N LEU A 210 -13.06 8.61 6.18
CA LEU A 210 -12.96 8.97 7.60
C LEU A 210 -12.76 10.47 7.73
N ASP A 211 -13.67 11.15 8.41
CA ASP A 211 -13.48 12.55 8.80
C ASP A 211 -12.54 12.61 10.02
N MET A 212 -11.36 13.21 9.86
CA MET A 212 -10.31 13.19 10.89
C MET A 212 -10.59 14.11 12.08
N LYS A 213 -11.68 14.89 12.06
CA LYS A 213 -12.06 15.78 13.16
C LYS A 213 -13.07 15.11 14.10
N SER A 214 -14.07 14.45 13.53
CA SER A 214 -15.15 13.75 14.22
C SER A 214 -14.85 12.27 14.44
N LEU A 215 -13.95 11.70 13.62
CA LEU A 215 -13.66 10.26 13.52
C LEU A 215 -14.86 9.44 13.04
N GLU A 216 -15.84 10.07 12.39
CA GLU A 216 -16.95 9.40 11.74
C GLU A 216 -16.54 8.84 10.38
N SER A 217 -17.04 7.63 10.09
CA SER A 217 -16.79 6.93 8.82
C SER A 217 -18.04 6.94 7.94
N PHE A 218 -17.84 7.18 6.64
CA PHE A 218 -18.88 7.20 5.62
C PHE A 218 -18.55 6.17 4.55
N PHE A 219 -19.52 5.30 4.24
CA PHE A 219 -19.37 4.31 3.18
C PHE A 219 -19.21 5.01 1.82
N VAL A 220 -18.27 4.53 1.01
CA VAL A 220 -17.99 5.03 -0.34
C VAL A 220 -18.44 4.02 -1.38
N ALA A 221 -17.88 2.81 -1.35
CA ALA A 221 -18.16 1.75 -2.31
C ALA A 221 -17.63 0.40 -1.82
N GLU A 222 -18.21 -0.69 -2.32
CA GLU A 222 -17.61 -2.03 -2.20
C GLU A 222 -16.61 -2.24 -3.36
N LEU A 223 -15.43 -2.78 -3.05
CA LEU A 223 -14.45 -3.18 -4.05
C LEU A 223 -14.88 -4.51 -4.69
N PRO A 224 -14.60 -4.74 -6.00
CA PRO A 224 -14.88 -6.01 -6.63
C PRO A 224 -14.21 -7.18 -5.89
N VAL A 225 -14.82 -8.37 -5.97
CA VAL A 225 -14.35 -9.58 -5.27
C VAL A 225 -12.86 -9.82 -5.52
N GLY A 226 -12.11 -10.03 -4.43
CA GLY A 226 -10.67 -10.30 -4.44
C GLY A 226 -9.77 -9.07 -4.55
N ILE A 227 -10.33 -7.88 -4.79
CA ILE A 227 -9.55 -6.63 -4.82
C ILE A 227 -9.32 -6.12 -3.39
N GLN A 228 -8.09 -5.72 -3.12
CA GLN A 228 -7.61 -5.34 -1.78
C GLN A 228 -7.11 -3.89 -1.71
N ASP A 229 -6.74 -3.31 -2.85
CA ASP A 229 -6.09 -2.01 -2.94
C ASP A 229 -6.83 -1.14 -3.95
N HIS A 230 -6.96 0.14 -3.60
CA HIS A 230 -7.44 1.20 -4.47
C HIS A 230 -6.51 2.41 -4.32
N ILE A 231 -6.63 3.37 -5.23
CA ILE A 231 -6.11 4.72 -5.03
C ILE A 231 -7.19 5.74 -5.39
N TRP A 232 -7.03 6.95 -4.90
CA TRP A 232 -7.81 8.10 -5.34
C TRP A 232 -7.07 8.84 -6.45
N LEU A 233 -7.76 9.13 -7.55
CA LEU A 233 -7.28 10.01 -8.62
C LEU A 233 -7.56 11.47 -8.27
N ASP A 234 -8.74 11.73 -7.69
CA ASP A 234 -9.20 12.99 -7.14
C ASP A 234 -10.15 12.71 -5.97
N GLU A 235 -10.89 13.71 -5.46
CA GLU A 235 -11.84 13.55 -4.35
C GLU A 235 -13.08 12.70 -4.67
N SER A 236 -13.29 12.36 -5.94
CA SER A 236 -14.50 11.73 -6.49
C SER A 236 -14.24 10.48 -7.34
N LYS A 237 -12.99 10.21 -7.69
CA LYS A 237 -12.61 9.11 -8.59
C LYS A 237 -11.62 8.18 -7.93
N LEU A 238 -11.96 6.90 -7.92
CA LEU A 238 -11.10 5.82 -7.45
C LEU A 238 -10.58 5.02 -8.64
N LEU A 239 -9.37 4.49 -8.53
CA LEU A 239 -8.78 3.56 -9.49
C LEU A 239 -8.38 2.27 -8.79
N ILE A 240 -8.67 1.15 -9.43
CA ILE A 240 -8.22 -0.19 -9.03
C ILE A 240 -7.55 -0.88 -10.22
N GLY A 241 -6.71 -1.86 -9.90
CA GLY A 241 -6.21 -2.84 -10.86
C GLY A 241 -6.92 -4.17 -10.66
N SER A 242 -7.13 -4.91 -11.74
CA SER A 242 -7.56 -6.30 -11.69
C SER A 242 -7.01 -7.02 -12.90
N ARG A 243 -6.28 -8.12 -12.68
CA ARG A 243 -5.50 -8.80 -13.74
C ARG A 243 -4.58 -7.82 -14.46
N ASP A 244 -4.76 -7.64 -15.75
CA ASP A 244 -4.02 -6.76 -16.64
C ASP A 244 -4.80 -5.49 -16.99
N LYS A 245 -5.79 -5.11 -16.20
CA LYS A 245 -6.71 -4.00 -16.51
C LYS A 245 -6.83 -3.01 -15.37
N LEU A 246 -7.13 -1.76 -15.74
CA LEU A 246 -7.43 -0.69 -14.80
C LEU A 246 -8.91 -0.34 -14.88
N PHE A 247 -9.54 -0.20 -13.72
CA PHE A 247 -10.95 0.17 -13.60
C PHE A 247 -11.09 1.41 -12.73
N MET A 248 -11.96 2.31 -13.14
CA MET A 248 -12.25 3.56 -12.45
C MET A 248 -13.69 3.59 -11.96
N LEU A 249 -13.89 4.04 -10.72
CA LEU A 249 -15.20 4.38 -10.18
C LEU A 249 -15.28 5.91 -10.08
N ASP A 250 -16.35 6.48 -10.63
CA ASP A 250 -16.70 7.89 -10.44
C ASP A 250 -17.91 7.97 -9.50
N LEU A 251 -17.75 8.61 -8.35
CA LEU A 251 -18.77 8.74 -7.32
C LEU A 251 -19.96 9.62 -7.75
N PHE A 252 -19.82 10.43 -8.79
CA PHE A 252 -20.95 11.15 -9.41
C PHE A 252 -21.62 10.37 -10.54
N GLY A 253 -21.06 9.21 -10.89
CA GLY A 253 -21.61 8.29 -11.88
C GLY A 253 -22.74 7.43 -11.33
N ASN A 254 -22.95 6.28 -11.96
CA ASN A 254 -23.98 5.31 -11.60
C ASN A 254 -23.51 4.27 -10.56
N GLY A 255 -22.31 4.43 -10.00
CA GLY A 255 -21.74 3.50 -9.02
C GLY A 255 -20.98 2.30 -9.61
N ASP A 256 -20.80 2.25 -10.94
CA ASP A 256 -20.12 1.12 -11.60
C ASP A 256 -18.61 1.36 -11.78
N TRP A 257 -17.83 0.29 -11.58
CA TRP A 257 -16.42 0.23 -11.98
C TRP A 257 -16.30 0.08 -13.51
N LYS A 258 -15.76 1.11 -14.17
CA LYS A 258 -15.61 1.16 -15.62
C LYS A 258 -14.18 0.82 -16.03
N LEU A 259 -14.02 -0.06 -17.03
CA LEU A 259 -12.71 -0.31 -17.65
C LEU A 259 -12.19 0.98 -18.28
N VAL A 260 -11.00 1.43 -17.85
CA VAL A 260 -10.36 2.65 -18.36
C VAL A 260 -9.04 2.39 -19.08
N ALA A 261 -8.41 1.24 -18.85
CA ALA A 261 -7.26 0.81 -19.63
C ALA A 261 -7.10 -0.71 -19.64
N ASP A 262 -6.65 -1.24 -20.78
CA ASP A 262 -6.24 -2.63 -20.96
C ASP A 262 -4.73 -2.69 -21.18
N LEU A 263 -4.01 -3.36 -20.28
CA LEU A 263 -2.55 -3.51 -20.26
C LEU A 263 -2.13 -4.93 -20.66
N SER A 264 -3.02 -5.72 -21.27
CA SER A 264 -2.74 -7.10 -21.70
C SER A 264 -1.52 -7.22 -22.62
N GLU A 265 -1.26 -6.21 -23.45
CA GLU A 265 -0.09 -6.17 -24.34
C GLU A 265 1.25 -6.22 -23.58
N TYR A 266 1.25 -5.80 -22.31
CA TYR A 266 2.43 -5.77 -21.45
C TYR A 266 2.66 -7.06 -20.66
N LYS A 267 1.82 -8.09 -20.85
CA LYS A 267 1.94 -9.41 -20.21
C LYS A 267 2.03 -9.36 -18.67
N ILE A 268 1.34 -8.40 -18.06
CA ILE A 268 1.14 -8.36 -16.61
C ILE A 268 0.11 -9.43 -16.27
N LYS A 269 0.39 -10.32 -15.33
CA LYS A 269 -0.56 -11.36 -14.93
C LYS A 269 -1.64 -10.80 -13.99
N GLU A 270 -1.21 -10.07 -12.98
CA GLU A 270 -2.09 -9.51 -11.95
C GLU A 270 -1.52 -8.19 -11.41
N ILE A 271 -2.35 -7.15 -11.44
CA ILE A 271 -2.07 -5.86 -10.82
C ILE A 271 -2.56 -5.90 -9.38
N THR A 272 -1.65 -5.80 -8.42
CA THR A 272 -1.97 -5.99 -7.01
C THR A 272 -1.98 -4.69 -6.20
N ARG A 273 -1.31 -3.64 -6.69
CA ARG A 273 -1.20 -2.33 -6.03
C ARG A 273 -1.00 -1.21 -7.05
N LEU A 274 -1.36 0.00 -6.64
CA LEU A 274 -1.23 1.21 -7.44
C LEU A 274 -0.73 2.36 -6.56
N ALA A 275 -0.08 3.35 -7.18
CA ALA A 275 0.26 4.62 -6.58
C ALA A 275 0.25 5.71 -7.64
N ILE A 276 -0.20 6.92 -7.29
CA ILE A 276 -0.25 8.08 -8.19
C ILE A 276 0.67 9.18 -7.70
N SER A 277 1.29 9.91 -8.63
CA SER A 277 2.11 11.08 -8.29
C SER A 277 1.26 12.22 -7.73
N PRO A 278 1.84 13.11 -6.90
CA PRO A 278 1.08 14.24 -6.33
C PRO A 278 0.43 15.18 -7.34
N ASP A 279 0.94 15.27 -8.57
CA ASP A 279 0.34 16.04 -9.66
C ASP A 279 -0.68 15.26 -10.51
N GLY A 280 -0.94 14.00 -10.20
CA GLY A 280 -1.91 13.15 -10.89
C GLY A 280 -1.46 12.66 -12.27
N LYS A 281 -0.18 12.85 -12.65
CA LYS A 281 0.30 12.59 -14.02
C LYS A 281 1.06 11.30 -14.20
N LYS A 282 1.48 10.64 -13.12
CA LYS A 282 2.21 9.37 -13.18
C LYS A 282 1.51 8.33 -12.34
N LEU A 283 1.42 7.13 -12.89
CA LEU A 283 0.89 5.96 -12.21
C LEU A 283 2.00 4.92 -12.11
N ALA A 284 2.23 4.43 -10.89
CA ALA A 284 3.01 3.24 -10.64
C ALA A 284 2.05 2.09 -10.29
N ILE A 285 2.25 0.93 -10.89
CA ILE A 285 1.50 -0.29 -10.57
C ILE A 285 2.46 -1.42 -10.20
N VAL A 286 2.01 -2.32 -9.33
CA VAL A 286 2.71 -3.57 -9.02
C VAL A 286 2.08 -4.68 -9.84
N GLY A 287 2.87 -5.28 -10.74
CA GLY A 287 2.44 -6.40 -11.55
C GLY A 287 3.16 -7.69 -11.17
N GLU A 288 2.42 -8.78 -11.02
CA GLU A 288 3.00 -10.13 -11.06
C GLU A 288 3.43 -10.46 -12.49
N THR A 289 4.66 -10.96 -12.65
CA THR A 289 5.15 -11.44 -13.94
C THR A 289 4.82 -12.92 -14.13
N GLU A 290 4.55 -13.33 -15.37
CA GLU A 290 4.54 -14.76 -15.71
C GLU A 290 5.95 -15.31 -15.49
N LYS A 291 6.09 -16.37 -14.69
CA LYS A 291 7.36 -17.11 -14.63
C LYS A 291 7.65 -17.64 -16.03
N GLU A 292 8.63 -17.08 -16.73
CA GLU A 292 9.26 -17.79 -17.83
C GLU A 292 9.93 -19.02 -17.23
N ASN A 293 9.28 -20.18 -17.33
CA ASN A 293 9.89 -21.46 -17.03
C ASN A 293 11.02 -21.70 -18.03
N PHE A 294 12.21 -21.17 -17.78
CA PHE A 294 13.43 -21.63 -18.42
C PHE A 294 13.83 -22.99 -17.83
N ASN A 295 13.06 -24.03 -18.16
CA ASN A 295 13.58 -25.38 -18.16
C ASN A 295 14.34 -25.56 -19.49
N LYS A 296 15.66 -25.38 -19.45
CA LYS A 296 16.58 -25.97 -20.41
C LYS A 296 17.60 -26.82 -19.67
#